data_AF-A0A0F7S5I2-F1
#
_entry.id   AF-A0A0F7S5I2-F1
#
_cell.length_a   1.000
_cell.length_b   1.000
_cell.length_c   1.000
_cell.angle_alpha   90.00
_cell.angle_beta   90.00
_cell.angle_gamma   90.00
#
_symmetry.space_group_name_H-M   'P 1'
#
loop_
_entity.id
_entity.type
_entity.pdbx_description
1 polymer ?
#
loop_
_entity_poly.entity_id
_entity_poly.type
_entity_poly.pdbx_seq_one_letter_code
_entity_poly.pdbx_strand_id
1 'polypeptide(L)'
;MPRIPVRVEPYNSPSRQHRHYKNKRDQVLRALGKAAYINGSHFAIMWVSARGDVEMYASEALQSRLDAWFVKGGIAEEAKQLVKSSSSASGGGGGGGG
;
A
#
# COMPACT_ATOMS: atom_id res chain seq x y z
N MET A 1 4.44 -10.33 -34.44
CA MET A 1 4.03 -10.51 -33.03
C MET A 1 4.03 -9.15 -32.34
N PRO A 2 2.91 -8.70 -31.74
CA PRO A 2 2.93 -7.55 -30.82
C PRO A 2 3.80 -7.91 -29.61
N ARG A 3 4.84 -7.12 -29.31
CA ARG A 3 5.67 -7.34 -28.12
C ARG A 3 4.89 -6.86 -26.89
N ILE A 4 4.57 -7.76 -25.98
CA ILE A 4 4.08 -7.41 -24.64
C ILE A 4 5.18 -6.56 -23.98
N PRO A 5 4.88 -5.33 -23.51
CA PRO A 5 5.87 -4.52 -22.83
C PRO A 5 6.44 -5.31 -21.65
N VAL A 6 7.76 -5.45 -21.61
CA VAL A 6 8.44 -6.04 -20.45
C VAL A 6 7.99 -5.27 -19.22
N ARG A 7 7.59 -5.99 -18.17
CA ARG A 7 7.24 -5.39 -16.86
C ARG A 7 8.52 -4.80 -16.28
N VAL A 8 8.87 -3.59 -16.70
CA VAL A 8 9.99 -2.83 -16.13
C VAL A 8 9.58 -2.52 -14.69
N GLU A 9 10.32 -3.04 -13.71
CA GLU A 9 10.14 -2.63 -12.33
C GLU A 9 10.17 -1.10 -12.27
N PRO A 10 9.12 -0.46 -11.74
CA PRO A 10 8.94 0.95 -11.97
C PRO A 10 9.92 1.73 -11.10
N TYR A 11 10.98 2.18 -11.76
CA TYR A 11 11.88 3.26 -11.37
C TYR A 11 13.01 2.88 -10.40
N ASN A 12 14.26 3.00 -10.87
CA ASN A 12 15.48 2.79 -10.10
C ASN A 12 15.81 3.97 -9.15
N SER A 13 15.00 5.04 -9.13
CA SER A 13 15.27 6.25 -8.34
C SER A 13 14.21 6.48 -7.26
N PRO A 14 14.59 6.69 -5.98
CA PRO A 14 13.65 6.88 -4.87
C PRO A 14 12.63 8.01 -5.07
N SER A 15 13.02 9.12 -5.71
CA SER A 15 12.14 10.27 -5.96
C SER A 15 10.99 9.95 -6.92
N ARG A 16 11.27 9.21 -8.00
CA ARG A 16 10.24 8.76 -8.96
C ARG A 16 9.32 7.72 -8.35
N GLN A 17 9.85 6.81 -7.51
CA GLN A 17 9.03 5.85 -6.76
C GLN A 17 8.06 6.56 -5.82
N HIS A 18 8.54 7.55 -5.06
CA HIS A 18 7.69 8.31 -4.13
C HIS A 18 6.59 9.11 -4.85
N ARG A 19 6.94 9.80 -5.95
CA ARG A 19 5.94 10.51 -6.79
C ARG A 19 4.93 9.54 -7.39
N HIS A 20 5.37 8.38 -7.86
CA HIS A 20 4.48 7.36 -8.42
C HIS A 20 3.50 6.83 -7.38
N TYR A 21 4.01 6.48 -6.18
CA TYR A 21 3.19 6.03 -5.06
C TYR A 21 2.13 7.07 -4.70
N LYS A 22 2.53 8.34 -4.52
CA LYS A 22 1.60 9.43 -4.21
C LYS A 22 0.52 9.58 -5.28
N ASN A 23 0.90 9.60 -6.56
CA ASN A 23 -0.06 9.73 -7.66
C ASN A 23 -1.06 8.55 -7.71
N LYS A 24 -0.59 7.32 -7.47
CA LYS A 24 -1.45 6.14 -7.45
C LYS A 24 -2.38 6.11 -6.26
N ARG A 25 -1.87 6.45 -5.07
CA ARG A 25 -2.67 6.61 -3.85
C ARG A 25 -3.79 7.61 -4.07
N ASP A 26 -3.46 8.79 -4.59
CA ASP A 26 -4.44 9.86 -4.85
C ASP A 26 -5.47 9.43 -5.90
N GLN A 27 -5.08 8.65 -6.91
CA GLN A 27 -6.00 8.07 -7.89
C GLN A 27 -7.01 7.12 -7.22
N VAL A 28 -6.55 6.22 -6.33
CA VAL A 28 -7.41 5.28 -5.61
C VAL A 28 -8.35 6.01 -4.67
N LEU A 29 -7.84 6.96 -3.88
CA LEU A 29 -8.67 7.74 -2.96
C LEU A 29 -9.76 8.53 -3.69
N ARG A 30 -9.46 9.10 -4.86
CA ARG A 30 -10.48 9.76 -5.69
C ARG A 30 -11.54 8.78 -6.20
N ALA A 31 -11.15 7.57 -6.60
CA ALA A 31 -12.10 6.55 -7.04
C ALA A 31 -13.01 6.08 -5.89
N LEU A 32 -12.43 5.85 -4.71
CA LEU A 32 -13.18 5.49 -3.50
C LEU A 32 -14.14 6.62 -3.07
N GLY A 33 -13.68 7.87 -3.09
CA GLY A 33 -14.54 9.02 -2.80
C GLY A 33 -15.70 9.17 -3.79
N LYS A 34 -15.46 8.91 -5.09
CA LYS A 34 -16.53 8.88 -6.10
C LYS A 34 -17.53 7.76 -5.85
N ALA A 35 -17.05 6.55 -5.53
CA ALA A 35 -17.93 5.44 -5.21
C ALA A 35 -18.82 5.80 -4.01
N ALA A 36 -18.22 6.30 -2.93
CA ALA A 36 -18.95 6.70 -1.73
C ALA A 36 -20.02 7.77 -2.02
N TYR A 37 -19.70 8.73 -2.87
CA TYR A 37 -20.63 9.78 -3.27
C TYR A 37 -21.78 9.25 -4.15
N ILE A 38 -21.49 8.38 -5.12
CA ILE A 38 -22.47 7.96 -6.14
C ILE A 38 -23.45 6.91 -5.59
N ASN A 39 -22.96 5.90 -4.88
CA ASN A 39 -23.79 4.77 -4.44
C ASN A 39 -23.90 4.62 -2.92
N GLY A 40 -23.37 5.59 -2.15
CA GLY A 40 -23.39 5.55 -0.69
C GLY A 40 -22.46 4.50 -0.08
N SER A 41 -21.52 3.94 -0.85
CA SER A 41 -20.54 2.99 -0.31
C SER A 41 -19.62 3.64 0.73
N HIS A 42 -19.23 2.88 1.74
CA HIS A 42 -18.26 3.33 2.72
C HIS A 42 -16.97 2.51 2.61
N PHE A 43 -15.84 3.16 2.85
CA PHE A 43 -14.54 2.52 2.76
C PHE A 43 -13.68 2.85 3.97
N ALA A 44 -12.80 1.91 4.30
CA ALA A 44 -11.65 2.10 5.15
C ALA A 44 -10.48 1.36 4.46
N ILE A 45 -9.36 2.04 4.26
CA ILE A 45 -8.20 1.49 3.58
C ILE A 45 -6.94 1.83 4.37
N MET A 46 -6.02 0.87 4.42
CA MET A 46 -4.72 1.00 5.05
C MET A 46 -3.65 0.58 4.05
N TRP A 47 -2.63 1.43 3.89
CA TRP A 47 -1.40 1.08 3.18
C TRP A 47 -0.27 0.94 4.17
N VAL A 48 0.57 -0.08 3.95
CA VAL A 48 1.81 -0.29 4.69
C VAL A 48 2.97 -0.21 3.70
N SER A 49 3.88 0.73 3.92
CA SER A 49 5.07 0.89 3.09
C SER A 49 6.08 -0.22 3.39
N ALA A 50 7.02 -0.48 2.48
CA ALA A 50 8.13 -1.42 2.72
C ALA A 50 9.01 -1.04 3.93
N ARG A 51 8.94 0.22 4.40
CA ARG A 51 9.63 0.71 5.60
C ARG A 51 8.83 0.51 6.88
N GLY A 52 7.57 0.08 6.76
CA GLY A 52 6.62 -0.06 7.88
C GLY A 52 5.86 1.21 8.21
N ASP A 53 5.90 2.23 7.33
CA ASP A 53 5.03 3.40 7.49
C ASP A 53 3.59 3.00 7.17
N VAL A 54 2.64 3.48 7.97
CA VAL A 54 1.22 3.15 7.81
C VAL A 54 0.44 4.42 7.50
N GLU A 55 -0.33 4.38 6.41
CA GLU A 55 -1.28 5.43 6.02
C GLU A 55 -2.68 4.85 6.03
N MET A 56 -3.61 5.50 6.74
CA MET A 56 -5.00 5.06 6.86
C MET A 56 -5.95 6.15 6.37
N TYR A 57 -6.97 5.75 5.61
CA TYR A 57 -8.02 6.62 5.11
C TYR A 57 -9.38 5.94 5.23
N ALA A 58 -10.43 6.71 5.48
CA ALA A 58 -11.79 6.21 5.44
C ALA A 58 -12.75 7.26 4.87
N SER A 59 -13.92 6.78 4.45
CA SER A 59 -15.10 7.62 4.30
C SER A 59 -15.57 8.15 5.65
N GLU A 60 -16.28 9.27 5.64
CA GLU A 60 -16.77 9.97 6.84
C GLU A 60 -17.42 9.05 7.89
N ALA A 61 -18.34 8.18 7.48
CA ALA A 61 -19.06 7.27 8.38
C ALA A 61 -18.15 6.29 9.15
N LEU A 62 -16.97 5.95 8.61
CA LEU A 62 -16.04 4.99 9.19
C LEU A 62 -14.81 5.66 9.82
N GLN A 63 -14.67 6.97 9.72
CA GLN A 63 -13.48 7.70 10.17
C GLN A 63 -13.22 7.49 11.68
N SER A 64 -14.27 7.49 12.51
CA SER A 64 -14.16 7.26 13.95
C SER A 64 -13.80 5.82 14.33
N ARG A 65 -13.92 4.88 13.40
CA ARG A 65 -13.62 3.46 13.61
C ARG A 65 -12.18 3.09 13.27
N LEU A 66 -11.45 3.94 12.53
CA LEU A 66 -10.08 3.66 12.11
C LEU A 66 -9.16 3.32 13.30
N ASP A 67 -9.21 4.11 14.37
CA ASP A 67 -8.41 3.87 15.57
C ASP A 67 -8.77 2.54 16.24
N ALA A 68 -10.06 2.25 16.39
CA ALA A 68 -10.53 1.03 17.02
C ALA A 68 -10.14 -0.22 16.21
N TRP A 69 -10.28 -0.18 14.88
CA TRP A 69 -10.04 -1.35 14.03
C TRP A 69 -8.57 -1.54 13.72
N PHE A 70 -7.88 -0.50 13.25
CA PHE A 70 -6.52 -0.66 12.75
C PHE A 70 -5.47 -0.50 13.85
N VAL A 71 -5.68 0.41 14.81
CA VAL A 71 -4.69 0.66 15.87
C VAL A 71 -4.94 -0.26 17.05
N LYS A 72 -6.07 -0.11 17.73
CA LYS A 72 -6.40 -0.90 18.94
C LYS A 72 -6.66 -2.36 18.63
N GLY A 73 -7.23 -2.64 17.46
CA GLY A 73 -7.42 -4.00 16.95
C GLY A 73 -6.13 -4.70 16.53
N GLY A 74 -4.98 -4.02 16.55
CA GLY A 74 -3.67 -4.62 16.29
C GLY A 74 -3.35 -4.86 14.81
N ILE A 75 -4.30 -4.66 13.91
CA ILE A 75 -4.14 -4.93 12.47
C ILE A 75 -2.97 -4.14 11.87
N ALA A 76 -2.76 -2.89 12.29
CA ALA A 76 -1.64 -2.08 11.81
C ALA A 76 -0.28 -2.66 12.22
N GLU A 77 -0.15 -3.17 13.44
CA GLU A 77 1.10 -3.77 13.92
C GLU A 77 1.36 -5.12 13.26
N GLU A 78 0.33 -5.95 13.11
CA GLU A 78 0.43 -7.20 12.38
C GLU A 78 0.87 -6.97 10.92
N ALA A 79 0.23 -6.03 10.23
CA ALA A 79 0.57 -5.71 8.85
C ALA A 79 2.01 -5.16 8.71
N LYS A 80 2.49 -4.34 9.65
CA LYS A 80 3.90 -3.90 9.71
C LYS A 80 4.85 -5.08 9.85
N GLN A 81 4.53 -6.03 10.73
CA GLN A 81 5.37 -7.23 10.94
C GLN A 81 5.42 -8.10 9.69
N LEU A 82 4.28 -8.31 9.02
CA LEU A 82 4.20 -9.05 7.77
C LEU A 82 5.03 -8.42 6.64
N VAL A 83 4.99 -7.09 6.52
CA VAL A 83 5.81 -6.40 5.50
C VAL A 83 7.30 -6.52 5.85
N LYS A 84 7.68 -6.35 7.12
CA LYS A 84 9.08 -6.51 7.56
C LYS A 84 9.59 -7.93 7.32
N SER A 85 8.82 -8.96 7.67
CA SER A 85 9.22 -10.36 7.47
C SER A 85 9.32 -10.71 5.97
N SER A 86 8.43 -10.19 5.14
CA SER A 86 8.50 -10.37 3.69
C SER A 86 9.77 -9.75 3.08
N SER A 87 10.21 -8.59 3.60
CA SER A 87 11.43 -7.94 3.13
C SER A 87 12.69 -8.74 3.47
N SER A 88 12.74 -9.39 4.65
CA SER A 88 13.87 -10.26 5.04
C SER A 88 13.96 -11.57 4.25
N ALA A 89 12.82 -12.12 3.79
CA ALA A 89 12.82 -13.34 2.99
C ALA A 89 13.33 -13.15 1.55
N SER A 90 13.25 -11.92 1.03
CA SER A 90 13.67 -11.58 -0.35
C SER A 90 15.16 -11.22 -0.52
N GLY A 91 15.95 -11.19 0.56
CA GLY A 91 17.37 -10.79 0.54
C GLY A 91 18.40 -11.92 0.50
N GLY A 92 17.98 -13.18 0.46
CA GLY A 92 18.86 -14.37 0.57
C GLY A 92 18.96 -15.18 -0.71
N GLY A 93 19.52 -14.62 -1.78
CA GLY A 93 19.67 -15.32 -3.06
C GLY A 93 20.84 -14.80 -3.88
N GLY A 94 22.07 -15.10 -3.46
CA GLY A 94 23.26 -14.80 -4.24
C GLY A 94 24.56 -15.05 -3.48
N GLY A 95 25.07 -16.28 -3.56
CA GLY A 95 26.36 -16.64 -2.98
C GLY A 95 26.63 -18.15 -3.03
N GLY A 96 26.49 -18.76 -4.21
CA GLY A 96 26.90 -20.14 -4.45
C GLY A 96 28.25 -20.19 -5.15
N GLY A 97 29.15 -21.01 -4.61
CA GLY A 97 30.11 -21.83 -5.37
C GLY A 97 31.43 -21.17 -5.80
N GLY A 98 32.53 -21.69 -5.26
CA GLY A 98 33.91 -21.43 -5.68
C GLY A 98 34.90 -21.65 -4.55
#